data_AF-A0A6N2JVI8-F1
#
_entry.id   AF-A0A6N2JVI8-F1
#
_cell.length_a   1.000
_cell.length_b   1.000
_cell.length_c   1.000
_cell.angle_alpha   90.00
_cell.angle_beta   90.00
_cell.angle_gamma   90.00
#
_symmetry.space_group_name_H-M   'P 1'
#
loop_
_entity.id
_entity.type
_entity.pdbx_description
1 polymer ?
#
loop_
_entity_poly.entity_id
_entity_poly.type
_entity_poly.pdbx_seq_one_letter_code
_entity_poly.pdbx_strand_id
1 'polypeptide(L)' 'MSAYSLDLRHKILNAWQNKENTQRGLAKRFKVSLSFVRDFLRRYRETNEIAA' A
#
# COMPACT_ATOMS: atom_id res chain seq x y z
N MET A 1 -18.43 0.14 5.29
CA MET A 1 -17.02 0.58 5.11
C MET A 1 -16.52 0.04 3.78
N SER A 2 -16.10 0.90 2.85
CA SER A 2 -15.88 0.55 1.45
C SER A 2 -14.82 -0.56 1.27
N ALA A 3 -15.24 -1.74 0.80
CA ALA A 3 -14.36 -2.86 0.48
C ALA A 3 -13.27 -2.51 -0.56
N TYR A 4 -13.48 -1.45 -1.34
CA TYR A 4 -12.54 -0.96 -2.34
C TYR A 4 -11.21 -0.46 -1.77
N SER A 5 -11.19 0.03 -0.52
CA SER A 5 -9.94 0.48 0.09
C SER A 5 -9.07 -0.66 0.62
N LEU A 6 -9.66 -1.79 1.00
CA LEU A 6 -8.91 -2.94 1.51
C LEU A 6 -8.22 -3.69 0.36
N ASP A 7 -8.93 -3.99 -0.72
CA ASP A 7 -8.36 -4.64 -1.91
C ASP A 7 -7.16 -3.87 -2.47
N LEU A 8 -7.27 -2.54 -2.54
CA LEU A 8 -6.17 -1.67 -2.97
C LEU A 8 -4.93 -1.80 -2.08
N ARG A 9 -5.10 -1.82 -0.75
CA ARG A 9 -4.01 -1.96 0.21
C ARG A 9 -3.35 -3.35 0.11
N HIS A 10 -4.15 -4.41 -0.06
CA HIS A 10 -3.62 -5.75 -0.30
C HIS A 10 -2.78 -5.82 -1.59
N LYS A 11 -3.25 -5.22 -2.70
CA LYS A 11 -2.50 -5.18 -3.96
C LYS A 11 -1.20 -4.39 -3.84
N ILE A 12 -1.21 -3.25 -3.15
CA ILE A 12 0.00 -2.46 -2.86
C ILE A 12 0.99 -3.28 -2.02
N LEU A 13 0.50 -3.96 -0.98
CA LEU A 13 1.34 -4.75 -0.09
C LEU A 13 1.98 -5.93 -0.83
N ASN A 14 1.23 -6.70 -1.60
CA ASN A 14 1.75 -7.81 -2.40
C ASN A 14 2.83 -7.33 -3.37
N ALA A 15 2.58 -6.24 -4.11
CA ALA A 15 3.55 -5.69 -5.04
C ALA A 15 4.81 -5.15 -4.33
N TRP A 16 4.67 -4.62 -3.11
CA TRP A 16 5.80 -4.20 -2.29
C TRP A 16 6.62 -5.39 -1.76
N GLN A 17 5.95 -6.44 -1.27
CA GLN A 17 6.60 -7.68 -0.80
C GLN A 17 7.35 -8.41 -1.91
N ASN A 18 6.77 -8.43 -3.12
CA ASN A 18 7.39 -9.00 -4.32
C ASN A 18 8.56 -8.15 -4.86
N LYS A 19 8.84 -6.99 -4.25
CA LYS A 19 9.86 -6.01 -4.71
C LYS A 19 9.69 -5.61 -6.18
N GLU A 20 8.45 -5.66 -6.70
CA GLU A 20 8.14 -5.38 -8.10
C GLU A 20 8.42 -3.91 -8.48
N ASN A 21 8.44 -3.00 -7.49
CA ASN A 21 8.63 -1.58 -7.70
C ASN A 21 9.14 -0.86 -6.44
N THR A 22 9.71 0.33 -6.63
CA THR A 22 9.91 1.29 -5.53
C THR A 22 8.58 1.87 -5.06
N GLN A 23 8.53 2.47 -3.86
CA GLN A 23 7.31 3.12 -3.32
C GLN A 23 6.70 4.14 -4.30
N ARG A 24 7.54 4.86 -5.06
CA ARG A 24 7.10 5.80 -6.10
C ARG A 24 6.51 5.09 -7.33
N GLY A 25 7.06 3.94 -7.72
CA GLY A 25 6.51 3.09 -8.77
C GLY A 25 5.14 2.51 -8.39
N LEU A 26 5.00 2.06 -7.14
CA LEU A 26 3.72 1.61 -6.59
C LEU A 26 2.68 2.73 -6.62
N ALA A 27 3.04 3.95 -6.18
CA ALA A 27 2.15 5.09 -6.21
C ALA A 27 1.62 5.39 -7.62
N LYS A 28 2.49 5.38 -8.63
CA LYS A 28 2.10 5.55 -10.04
C LYS A 28 1.20 4.40 -10.54
N ARG A 29 1.59 3.15 -10.28
CA ARG A 29 0.85 1.94 -10.73
C ARG A 29 -0.58 1.90 -10.18
N PHE A 30 -0.73 2.22 -8.91
CA PHE A 30 -2.02 2.18 -8.21
C PHE A 30 -2.77 3.52 -8.25
N LYS A 31 -2.24 4.53 -8.96
CA LYS A 31 -2.81 5.89 -9.06
C LYS A 31 -3.12 6.51 -7.70
N VAL A 32 -2.24 6.30 -6.72
CA VAL A 32 -2.33 6.88 -5.37
C VAL A 32 -1.17 7.85 -5.13
N SER A 33 -1.29 8.66 -4.09
CA SER A 33 -0.20 9.56 -3.69
C SER A 33 0.97 8.77 -3.08
N LEU A 34 2.18 9.31 -3.22
CA LEU A 34 3.37 8.73 -2.56
C LEU A 34 3.24 8.77 -1.03
N SER A 35 2.64 9.84 -0.48
CA SER A 35 2.36 9.95 0.95
C SER A 35 1.45 8.81 1.43
N PHE A 36 0.40 8.47 0.68
CA PHE A 36 -0.46 7.35 1.02
C PHE A 36 0.31 6.04 1.10
N VAL A 37 1.13 5.72 0.09
CA VAL A 37 1.94 4.48 0.10
C VAL A 37 2.93 4.47 1.26
N ARG A 38 3.59 5.60 1.53
CA ARG A 38 4.56 5.72 2.63
C ARG A 38 3.89 5.53 3.98
N ASP A 39 2.79 6.22 4.23
CA ASP A 39 2.10 6.20 5.51
C ASP A 39 1.43 4.84 5.75
N PHE A 40 0.88 4.22 4.69
CA PHE A 40 0.38 2.84 4.72
C PHE A 40 1.48 1.84 5.09
N LEU A 41 2.61 1.87 4.38
CA LEU A 41 3.72 0.95 4.66
C LEU A 41 4.35 1.19 6.04
N ARG A 42 4.37 2.44 6.52
CA ARG A 42 4.85 2.75 7.87
C ARG A 42 3.95 2.11 8.92
N ARG A 43 2.63 2.33 8.83
CA ARG A 43 1.65 1.73 9.75
C ARG A 43 1.70 0.21 9.69
N TYR A 44 1.76 -0.37 8.49
CA TYR A 44 1.86 -1.82 8.33
C TYR A 44 3.09 -2.41 9.04
N ARG A 45 4.23 -1.71 9.04
CA ARG A 45 5.42 -2.17 9.79
C ARG A 45 5.25 -2.08 11.31
N GLU A 46 4.48 -1.12 11.79
CA GLU A 46 4.25 -0.87 13.21
C GLU A 46 3.19 -1.82 13.79
N THR A 47 2.13 -2.09 13.03
CA THR A 47 0.95 -2.82 13.52
C THR A 47 0.75 -4.20 12.88
N ASN A 48 1.42 -4.50 11.76
CA ASN A 48 1.10 -5.63 10.87
C ASN A 48 -0.38 -5.65 10.41
N GLU A 49 -1.10 -4.52 10.52
CA GLU A 49 -2.50 -4.43 10.11
C GLU A 49 -2.65 -3.76 8.75
N ILE A 50 -3.51 -4.36 7.91
CA ILE A 50 -3.81 -3.85 6.56
C ILE A 50 -5.08 -2.97 6.58
N ALA A 51 -5.95 -3.15 7.57
CA ALA A 51 -7.29 -2.58 7.60
C ALA A 51 -7.46 -1.25 8.39
N ALA A 52 -6.40 -0.75 9.04
CA ALA A 52 -6.46 0.41 9.93
C ALA A 52 -7.01 1.71 9.31
#